data_AF-Q0FGY1-F1
#
_entry.id   AF-Q0FGY1-F1
#
_cell.length_a   1.000
_cell.length_b   1.000
_cell.length_c   1.000
_cell.angle_alpha   90.00
_cell.angle_beta   90.00
_cell.angle_gamma   90.00
#
_symmetry.space_group_name_H-M   'P 1'
#
loop_
_entity.id
_entity.type
_entity.pdbx_description
1 polymer ?
#
loop_
_entity_poly.entity_id
_entity_poly.type
_entity_poly.pdbx_seq_one_letter_code
_entity_poly.pdbx_strand_id
1 'polypeptide(L)' 'MAHVTEHSVHYGLAAQFHNAVAAVRHWNARRNEYARIHDELATYSDRELADINLTRSQIPEIARAAARAV' A
#
# COMPACT_ATOMS: atom_id res chain seq x y z
N MET A 1 15.14 -0.94 50.25
CA MET A 1 14.78 0.38 49.73
C MET A 1 14.39 0.20 48.27
N ALA A 2 13.10 0.35 48.00
CA ALA A 2 12.48 0.09 46.71
C ALA A 2 12.27 1.42 45.99
N HIS A 3 12.87 1.57 44.81
CA HIS A 3 12.31 2.41 43.76
C HIS A 3 12.40 1.60 42.47
N VAL A 4 11.37 0.77 42.30
CA VAL A 4 11.10 0.04 41.06
C VAL A 4 10.79 1.07 39.98
N THR A 5 11.47 0.94 38.84
CA THR A 5 11.31 1.75 37.65
C THR A 5 9.88 1.66 37.12
N GLU A 6 9.04 2.63 37.47
CA GLU A 6 7.65 2.68 37.06
C GLU A 6 7.47 3.81 36.02
N HIS A 7 7.99 3.62 34.81
CA HIS A 7 7.78 4.54 33.67
C HIS A 7 7.66 3.82 32.31
N SER A 8 7.49 2.49 32.29
CA SER A 8 7.62 1.69 31.06
C SER A 8 6.29 1.32 30.39
N VAL A 9 5.16 1.47 31.08
CA VAL A 9 3.87 0.90 30.61
C VAL A 9 3.16 1.79 29.59
N HIS A 10 3.30 3.13 29.71
CA HIS A 10 2.64 4.07 28.80
C HIS A 10 3.30 4.18 27.42
N TYR A 11 4.61 3.93 27.30
CA TYR A 11 5.32 3.98 26.01
C TYR A 11 5.00 2.78 25.10
N GLY A 12 4.70 1.61 25.67
CA GLY A 12 4.49 0.38 24.90
C GLY A 12 3.19 0.36 24.10
N LEU A 13 2.07 0.83 24.66
CA LEU A 13 0.77 0.84 23.98
C LEU A 13 0.69 1.90 22.89
N ALA A 14 1.22 3.10 23.16
CA ALA A 14 1.33 4.16 22.16
C ALA A 14 2.26 3.75 21.00
N ALA A 15 3.39 3.10 21.28
CA ALA A 15 4.27 2.58 20.23
C ALA A 15 3.60 1.47 19.40
N GLN A 16 2.88 0.56 20.04
CA GLN A 16 2.10 -0.48 19.34
C GLN A 16 1.02 0.12 18.44
N PHE A 17 0.32 1.17 18.91
CA PHE A 17 -0.67 1.88 18.10
C PHE A 17 -0.03 2.58 16.89
N HIS A 18 1.10 3.26 17.06
CA HIS A 18 1.83 3.87 15.95
C HIS A 18 2.26 2.83 14.90
N ASN A 19 2.77 1.68 15.33
CA ASN A 19 3.15 0.60 14.43
C ASN A 19 1.95 0.01 13.69
N ALA A 20 0.81 -0.16 14.37
CA ALA A 20 -0.43 -0.62 13.75
C ALA A 20 -0.96 0.37 12.70
N VAL A 21 -0.97 1.68 13.03
CA VAL A 21 -1.37 2.73 12.08
C VAL A 21 -0.42 2.77 10.88
N ALA A 22 0.88 2.63 11.10
CA ALA A 22 1.86 2.57 10.01
C ALA A 22 1.58 1.37 9.09
N ALA A 23 1.36 0.17 9.66
CA ALA A 23 1.04 -1.03 8.89
C ALA A 23 -0.24 -0.88 8.06
N VAL A 24 -1.31 -0.31 8.65
CA VAL A 24 -2.57 -0.04 7.96
C VAL A 24 -2.40 0.99 6.84
N ARG A 25 -1.62 2.06 7.09
CA ARG A 25 -1.31 3.07 6.06
C ARG A 25 -0.58 2.45 4.88
N HIS A 26 0.43 1.62 5.11
CA HIS A 26 1.12 0.90 4.03
C HIS A 26 0.17 -0.02 3.27
N TRP A 27 -0.69 -0.77 3.96
CA TRP A 27 -1.67 -1.63 3.29
C TRP A 27 -2.65 -0.84 2.41
N ASN A 28 -3.18 0.27 2.94
CA ASN A 28 -4.07 1.16 2.20
C ASN A 28 -3.36 1.80 1.01
N ALA A 29 -2.11 2.24 1.16
CA ALA A 29 -1.34 2.83 0.09
C ALA A 29 -1.15 1.86 -1.08
N ARG A 30 -0.80 0.59 -0.81
CA ARG A 30 -0.68 -0.44 -1.84
C ARG A 30 -1.99 -0.71 -2.56
N ARG A 31 -3.09 -0.80 -1.81
CA ARG A 31 -4.40 -1.07 -2.39
C ARG A 31 -4.88 0.09 -3.26
N ASN A 32 -4.66 1.32 -2.80
CA ASN A 32 -5.00 2.53 -3.55
C ASN A 32 -4.17 2.63 -4.83
N GLU A 33 -2.87 2.33 -4.77
CA GLU A 33 -2.03 2.36 -5.96
C GLU A 33 -2.43 1.30 -7.00
N TYR A 34 -2.77 0.09 -6.54
CA TYR A 34 -3.32 -0.93 -7.42
C TYR A 34 -4.58 -0.44 -8.13
N ALA A 35 -5.55 0.06 -7.36
CA ALA A 35 -6.83 0.54 -7.90
C ALA A 35 -6.61 1.69 -8.89
N ARG A 36 -5.76 2.66 -8.52
CA ARG A 36 -5.43 3.81 -9.37
C ARG A 36 -4.88 3.39 -10.73
N ILE A 37 -3.82 2.58 -10.74
CA ILE A 37 -3.18 2.13 -12.00
C ILE A 37 -4.12 1.24 -12.81
N HIS A 38 -4.85 0.35 -12.14
CA HIS A 38 -5.81 -0.52 -12.81
C HIS A 38 -6.91 0.30 -13.50
N ASP A 39 -7.53 1.23 -12.78
CA ASP A 39 -8.63 2.03 -13.30
C ASP A 39 -8.15 2.97 -14.41
N GLU A 40 -6.98 3.59 -14.24
CA GLU A 40 -6.33 4.41 -15.27
C GLU A 40 -6.11 3.59 -16.55
N LEU A 41 -5.46 2.43 -16.47
CA LEU A 41 -5.22 1.60 -17.65
C LEU A 41 -6.51 1.01 -18.24
N ALA A 42 -7.50 0.73 -17.41
CA ALA A 42 -8.79 0.20 -17.85
C ALA A 42 -9.58 1.22 -18.68
N THR A 43 -9.34 2.53 -18.51
CA THR A 43 -9.98 3.58 -19.31
C THR A 43 -9.49 3.63 -20.76
N TYR A 44 -8.28 3.15 -21.05
CA TYR A 44 -7.78 3.09 -22.42
C TYR A 44 -8.49 2.00 -23.23
N SER A 45 -8.69 2.28 -24.51
CA SER A 45 -9.12 1.29 -25.49
C SER A 45 -8.00 0.28 -25.79
N ASP A 46 -8.35 -0.88 -26.35
CA ASP A 46 -7.36 -1.90 -26.69
C ASP A 46 -6.35 -1.42 -27.74
N ARG A 47 -6.74 -0.45 -28.59
CA ARG A 47 -5.82 0.18 -29.55
C ARG A 47 -4.82 1.10 -28.86
N GLU A 48 -5.27 1.96 -27.95
CA GLU A 48 -4.38 2.84 -27.19
C GLU A 48 -3.40 2.04 -26.32
N LEU A 49 -3.87 0.93 -25.72
CA LEU A 49 -3.00 -0.02 -25.03
C LEU A 49 -1.98 -0.65 -25.98
N ALA A 50 -2.41 -1.08 -27.17
CA ALA A 50 -1.51 -1.65 -28.18
C ALA A 50 -0.46 -0.64 -28.68
N ASP A 51 -0.82 0.64 -28.81
CA ASP A 51 0.11 1.70 -29.21
C ASP A 51 1.28 1.86 -28.21
N ILE A 52 1.04 1.55 -26.93
CA ILE A 52 2.07 1.50 -25.87
C ILE A 52 2.59 0.08 -25.59
N ASN A 53 2.35 -0.88 -26.50
CA ASN A 53 2.75 -2.29 -26.40
C ASN A 53 2.20 -3.02 -25.16
N LEU A 54 0.98 -2.70 -24.75
CA LEU A 54 0.26 -3.37 -23.67
C LEU A 54 -1.00 -4.09 -24.16
N THR A 55 -1.38 -5.13 -23.45
CA THR A 55 -2.66 -5.81 -23.60
C THR A 55 -3.51 -5.67 -22.33
N ARG A 56 -4.84 -5.72 -22.46
CA ARG A 56 -5.76 -5.61 -21.31
C ARG A 56 -5.52 -6.69 -20.25
N SER A 57 -5.05 -7.87 -20.64
CA SER A 57 -4.69 -8.96 -19.73
C SER A 57 -3.46 -8.66 -18.86
N GLN A 58 -2.59 -7.74 -19.27
CA GLN A 58 -1.39 -7.36 -18.51
C GLN A 58 -1.68 -6.33 -17.41
N ILE A 59 -2.79 -5.58 -17.51
CA ILE A 59 -3.17 -4.53 -16.54
C ILE A 59 -3.12 -5.03 -15.08
N PRO A 60 -3.70 -6.19 -14.71
CA PRO A 60 -3.66 -6.65 -13.32
C PRO A 60 -2.26 -6.99 -12.84
N GLU A 61 -1.35 -7.41 -13.72
CA GLU A 61 0.04 -7.68 -13.38
C GLU A 61 0.82 -6.39 -13.15
N ILE A 62 0.66 -5.40 -14.04
CA ILE A 62 1.30 -4.08 -13.95
C ILE A 62 0.82 -3.34 -12.70
N ALA A 63 -0.49 -3.32 -12.44
CA ALA A 63 -1.04 -2.71 -11.23
C ALA A 63 -0.50 -3.37 -9.95
N ARG A 64 -0.33 -4.71 -9.94
CA ARG A 64 0.31 -5.44 -8.83
C ARG A 64 1.80 -5.12 -8.70
N ALA A 65 2.51 -4.89 -9.80
CA ALA A 65 3.91 -4.49 -9.77
C ALA A 65 4.07 -3.07 -9.19
N ALA A 66 3.27 -2.12 -9.65
CA ALA A 66 3.25 -0.74 -9.13
C ALA A 66 2.90 -0.69 -7.64
N ALA A 67 1.86 -1.39 -7.22
CA ALA A 67 1.46 -1.47 -5.82
C ALA A 67 2.54 -2.07 -4.89
N ARG A 68 3.44 -2.91 -5.41
CA ARG A 68 4.56 -3.46 -4.62
C ARG A 68 5.71 -2.48 -4.43
N ALA A 69 5.78 -1.42 -5.25
CA ALA A 69 6.79 -0.38 -5.15
C ALA A 69 6.45 0.70 -4.10
N VAL A 70 5.27 0.60 -3.44
CA VAL A 70 4.78 1.49 -2.38
C VAL A 70 4.97 0.86 -0.98
#